data_AF-M8AIT6-F1
#
_entry.id   AF-M8AIT6-F1
#
_cell.length_a   1.000
_cell.length_b   1.000
_cell.length_c   1.000
_cell.angle_alpha   90.00
_cell.angle_beta   90.00
_cell.angle_gamma   90.00
#
_symmetry.space_group_name_H-M   'P 1'
#
loop_
_entity.id
_entity.type
_entity.pdbx_description
1 polymer ?
#
loop_
_entity_poly.entity_id
_entity_poly.type
_entity_poly.pdbx_seq_one_letter_code
_entity_poly.pdbx_strand_id
1 'polypeptide(L)'
;MVRLSNTMIGILNAVTFLLSVPILAGGIWLRARADGTECERYLAAPVIVLGVFLMLVSVAGLVGACCRVTCLLWFYLVAMFLLIVVLLGITVFAFVVTHKDTGEAVSGRGFKEYRLGDYSTWLQRRVENDRNWNRIRGCLQDAKVCKSLEDRRETLDQFMSSDLSPIQSGCCKPPISCGFTYVNGTQWSGPAKSTEPDCGAWSNDDGALCYGCQS
;
A
#
# COMPACT_ATOMS: atom_id res chain seq x y z
N MET A 1 30.81 32.79 -5.04
CA MET A 1 30.11 31.55 -5.45
C MET A 1 28.72 31.36 -4.78
N VAL A 2 28.02 32.42 -4.34
CA VAL A 2 26.76 32.29 -3.55
C VAL A 2 25.48 32.51 -4.38
N ARG A 3 25.58 32.93 -5.66
CA ARG A 3 24.40 33.26 -6.49
C ARG A 3 23.75 32.04 -7.15
N LEU A 4 24.51 31.05 -7.60
CA LEU A 4 23.95 29.85 -8.27
C LEU A 4 23.12 28.98 -7.31
N SER A 5 23.59 28.82 -6.07
CA SER A 5 22.93 27.99 -5.06
C SER A 5 21.55 28.55 -4.67
N ASN A 6 21.44 29.86 -4.44
CA ASN A 6 20.16 30.48 -4.10
C ASN A 6 19.16 30.45 -5.26
N THR A 7 19.62 30.66 -6.50
CA THR A 7 18.75 30.54 -7.69
C THR A 7 18.26 29.10 -7.87
N MET A 8 19.14 28.12 -7.68
CA MET A 8 18.79 26.70 -7.76
C MET A 8 17.78 26.29 -6.67
N ILE A 9 17.98 26.74 -5.42
CA ILE A 9 17.03 26.53 -4.32
C ILE A 9 15.67 27.18 -4.65
N GLY A 10 15.67 28.39 -5.21
CA GLY A 10 14.45 29.07 -5.64
C GLY A 10 13.68 28.28 -6.72
N ILE A 11 14.38 27.78 -7.76
CA ILE A 11 13.77 26.99 -8.83
C ILE A 11 13.23 25.66 -8.29
N LEU A 12 14.00 24.93 -7.49
CA LEU A 12 13.56 23.66 -6.90
C LEU A 12 12.30 23.86 -6.05
N ASN A 13 12.28 24.88 -5.19
CA ASN A 13 11.11 25.17 -4.37
C ASN A 13 9.90 25.63 -5.22
N ALA A 14 10.11 26.40 -6.29
CA ALA A 14 9.05 26.75 -7.24
C ALA A 14 8.42 25.52 -7.91
N VAL A 15 9.24 24.57 -8.37
CA VAL A 15 8.75 23.32 -8.96
C VAL A 15 8.00 22.49 -7.93
N THR A 16 8.53 22.34 -6.70
CA THR A 16 7.83 21.60 -5.64
C THR A 16 6.50 22.24 -5.25
N PHE A 17 6.40 23.57 -5.25
CA PHE A 17 5.15 24.27 -5.02
C PHE A 17 4.13 23.94 -6.11
N LEU A 18 4.54 24.03 -7.39
CA LEU A 18 3.67 23.70 -8.53
C LEU A 18 3.18 22.25 -8.49
N LEU A 19 4.01 21.31 -8.05
CA LEU A 19 3.62 19.90 -7.87
C LEU A 19 2.72 19.68 -6.65
N SER A 20 2.86 20.48 -5.59
CA SER A 20 2.01 20.36 -4.39
C SER A 20 0.55 20.70 -4.65
N VAL A 21 0.27 21.61 -5.60
CA VAL A 21 -1.08 22.03 -5.97
C VAL A 21 -1.94 20.88 -6.52
N PRO A 22 -1.54 20.13 -7.57
CA PRO A 22 -2.32 18.99 -8.05
C PRO A 22 -2.39 17.85 -7.03
N ILE A 23 -1.38 17.66 -6.18
CA ILE A 23 -1.43 16.67 -5.08
C ILE A 23 -2.52 17.04 -4.07
N LEU A 24 -2.59 18.31 -3.65
CA LEU A 24 -3.62 18.81 -2.76
C LEU A 24 -5.01 18.76 -3.39
N ALA A 25 -5.14 19.25 -4.63
CA ALA A 25 -6.38 19.25 -5.36
C ALA A 25 -6.89 17.81 -5.56
N GLY A 26 -6.01 16.89 -5.94
CA GLY A 26 -6.32 15.47 -6.05
C GLY A 26 -6.76 14.86 -4.73
N GLY A 27 -6.03 15.11 -3.63
CA GLY A 27 -6.39 14.63 -2.30
C GLY A 27 -7.74 15.15 -1.80
N ILE A 28 -8.03 16.45 -2.01
CA ILE A 28 -9.33 17.05 -1.67
C ILE A 28 -10.43 16.48 -2.56
N TRP A 29 -10.16 16.31 -3.85
CA TRP A 29 -11.11 15.73 -4.81
C TRP A 29 -11.45 14.28 -4.46
N LEU A 30 -10.45 13.44 -4.15
CA LEU A 30 -10.63 12.09 -3.61
C LEU A 30 -11.48 12.08 -2.34
N ARG A 31 -11.29 13.05 -1.45
CA ARG A 31 -12.08 13.17 -0.22
C ARG A 31 -13.51 13.64 -0.46
N ALA A 32 -13.73 14.49 -1.46
CA ALA A 32 -15.02 15.12 -1.76
C ALA A 32 -15.90 14.31 -2.72
N ARG A 33 -15.29 13.50 -3.58
CA ARG A 33 -15.94 12.65 -4.58
C ARG A 33 -15.93 11.16 -4.20
N ALA A 34 -15.52 10.82 -2.98
CA ALA A 34 -15.69 9.48 -2.44
C ALA A 34 -17.20 9.15 -2.34
N ASP A 35 -17.77 8.73 -3.46
CA ASP A 35 -19.15 8.27 -3.63
C ASP A 35 -19.31 6.86 -3.00
N GLY A 36 -18.87 6.69 -1.73
CA GLY A 36 -19.22 5.55 -0.87
C GLY A 36 -18.09 4.65 -0.37
N THR A 37 -16.82 4.84 -0.74
CA THR A 37 -15.73 3.93 -0.35
C THR A 37 -14.87 4.51 0.80
N GLU A 38 -14.84 3.82 1.94
CA GLU A 38 -14.00 4.18 3.11
C GLU A 38 -12.50 4.25 2.73
N CYS A 39 -12.13 3.58 1.65
CA CYS A 39 -10.77 3.50 1.14
C CYS A 39 -10.21 4.83 0.64
N GLU A 40 -10.95 5.51 -0.23
CA GLU A 40 -10.52 6.78 -0.83
C GLU A 40 -10.35 7.85 0.25
N ARG A 41 -11.23 7.83 1.26
CA ARG A 41 -11.14 8.74 2.41
C ARG A 41 -9.92 8.45 3.29
N TYR A 42 -9.58 7.17 3.48
CA TYR A 42 -8.42 6.75 4.25
C TYR A 42 -7.10 7.10 3.54
N LEU A 43 -7.04 6.93 2.22
CA LEU A 43 -5.88 7.31 1.39
C LEU A 43 -5.76 8.83 1.14
N ALA A 44 -6.88 9.55 1.09
CA ALA A 44 -6.87 11.00 0.88
C ALA A 44 -6.21 11.75 2.05
N ALA A 45 -6.39 11.30 3.30
CA ALA A 45 -5.83 11.96 4.47
C ALA A 45 -4.30 12.11 4.43
N PRO A 46 -3.49 11.05 4.25
CA PRO A 46 -2.03 11.20 4.14
C PRO A 46 -1.60 12.00 2.91
N VAL A 47 -2.31 11.90 1.78
CA VAL A 47 -2.02 12.66 0.56
C VAL A 47 -2.22 14.18 0.79
N ILE A 48 -3.32 14.57 1.44
CA ILE A 48 -3.58 15.99 1.78
C ILE A 48 -2.51 16.50 2.75
N VAL A 49 -2.18 15.74 3.81
CA VAL A 49 -1.14 16.14 4.78
C VAL A 49 0.20 16.36 4.08
N LEU A 50 0.60 15.44 3.19
CA LEU A 50 1.83 15.57 2.41
C LEU A 50 1.79 16.80 1.50
N GLY A 51 0.69 17.03 0.80
CA GLY A 51 0.51 18.19 -0.07
C GLY A 51 0.63 19.52 0.68
N VAL A 52 -0.03 19.65 1.83
CA VAL A 52 0.03 20.89 2.66
C VAL A 52 1.45 21.12 3.14
N PHE A 53 2.09 20.06 3.62
CA PHE A 53 3.46 20.12 4.11
C PHE A 53 4.43 20.59 3.02
N LEU A 54 4.37 19.99 1.82
CA LEU A 54 5.21 20.39 0.68
C LEU A 54 4.96 21.84 0.25
N MET A 55 3.70 22.29 0.29
CA MET A 55 3.34 23.67 -0.03
C MET A 55 3.95 24.65 0.98
N LEU A 56 3.90 24.37 2.28
CA LEU A 56 4.48 25.25 3.31
C LEU A 56 6.01 25.33 3.21
N VAL A 57 6.68 24.18 3.03
CA VAL A 57 8.14 24.13 2.89
C VAL A 57 8.61 24.87 1.64
N SER A 58 7.90 24.69 0.53
CA SER A 58 8.24 25.36 -0.74
C SER A 58 8.05 26.87 -0.69
N VAL A 59 6.97 27.37 -0.07
CA VAL A 59 6.77 28.81 0.15
C VAL A 59 7.87 29.38 1.03
N ALA A 60 8.24 28.69 2.11
CA ALA A 60 9.36 29.12 2.96
C ALA A 60 10.68 29.17 2.18
N GLY A 61 10.97 28.16 1.35
CA GLY A 61 12.16 28.13 0.50
C GLY A 61 12.20 29.27 -0.54
N LEU A 62 11.07 29.57 -1.17
CA LEU A 62 10.90 30.69 -2.11
C LEU A 62 11.13 32.05 -1.44
N VAL A 63 10.47 32.30 -0.31
CA VAL A 63 10.62 33.56 0.44
C VAL A 63 12.04 33.70 0.98
N GLY A 64 12.65 32.63 1.46
CA GLY A 64 14.04 32.60 1.91
C GLY A 64 15.03 32.94 0.80
N ALA A 65 14.79 32.44 -0.42
CA ALA A 65 15.61 32.72 -1.59
C ALA A 65 15.41 34.15 -2.13
N CYS A 66 14.17 34.65 -2.19
CA CYS A 66 13.83 35.96 -2.76
C CYS A 66 14.16 37.13 -1.83
N CYS A 67 13.84 37.01 -0.54
CA CYS A 67 14.01 38.10 0.43
C CYS A 67 15.35 38.02 1.19
N ARG A 68 16.16 36.99 0.92
CA ARG A 68 17.50 36.78 1.51
C ARG A 68 17.52 36.82 3.05
N VAL A 69 16.41 36.42 3.67
CA VAL A 69 16.23 36.43 5.13
C VAL A 69 16.97 35.22 5.70
N THR A 70 18.15 35.47 6.27
CA THR A 70 19.05 34.43 6.80
C THR A 70 18.41 33.57 7.89
N CYS A 71 17.55 34.15 8.74
CA CYS A 71 16.83 33.40 9.77
C CYS A 71 15.83 32.40 9.17
N LEU A 72 15.13 32.79 8.10
CA LEU A 72 14.14 31.96 7.41
C LEU A 72 14.82 30.83 6.63
N LEU A 73 15.98 31.13 6.01
CA LEU A 73 16.83 30.11 5.37
C LEU A 73 17.36 29.09 6.39
N TRP A 74 17.73 29.53 7.59
CA TRP A 74 18.19 28.63 8.66
C TRP A 74 17.06 27.70 9.13
N PHE A 75 15.86 28.24 9.36
CA PHE A 75 14.69 27.45 9.70
C PHE A 75 14.35 26.43 8.59
N TYR A 76 14.41 26.86 7.32
CA TYR A 76 14.22 25.99 6.16
C TYR A 76 15.23 24.82 6.16
N LEU A 77 16.52 25.11 6.38
CA LEU A 77 17.56 24.09 6.42
C LEU A 77 17.35 23.08 7.56
N VAL A 78 16.99 23.56 8.76
CA VAL A 78 16.68 22.69 9.91
C VAL A 78 15.45 21.83 9.63
N ALA A 79 14.37 22.41 9.10
CA ALA A 79 13.15 21.68 8.75
C ALA A 79 13.41 20.61 7.69
N MET A 80 14.19 20.93 6.65
CA MET A 80 14.60 19.98 5.62
C MET A 80 15.48 18.85 6.18
N PHE A 81 16.41 19.16 7.08
CA PHE A 81 17.24 18.16 7.74
C PHE A 81 16.38 17.19 8.57
N LEU A 82 15.45 17.71 9.38
CA LEU A 82 14.52 16.88 10.16
C LEU A 82 13.65 15.99 9.27
N LEU A 83 13.15 16.51 8.15
CA LEU A 83 12.40 15.73 7.18
C LEU A 83 13.23 14.58 6.62
N ILE A 84 14.49 14.82 6.25
CA ILE A 84 15.38 13.77 5.75
C ILE A 84 15.59 12.69 6.81
N VAL A 85 15.86 13.08 8.07
CA VAL A 85 16.03 12.13 9.18
C VAL A 85 14.77 11.29 9.40
N VAL A 86 13.58 11.92 9.39
CA VAL A 86 12.30 11.21 9.53
C VAL A 86 12.07 10.26 8.37
N LEU A 87 12.30 10.69 7.12
CA LEU A 87 12.15 9.83 5.95
C LEU A 87 13.11 8.63 6.02
N LEU A 88 14.37 8.84 6.37
CA LEU A 88 15.33 7.75 6.56
C LEU A 88 14.90 6.78 7.67
N GLY A 89 14.38 7.30 8.78
CA GLY A 89 13.82 6.47 9.84
C GLY A 89 12.64 5.63 9.35
N ILE A 90 11.73 6.23 8.59
CA ILE A 90 10.58 5.54 7.99
C ILE A 90 11.04 4.49 6.98
N THR A 91 12.01 4.78 6.10
CA THR A 91 12.48 3.81 5.11
C THR A 91 13.16 2.61 5.76
N VAL A 92 14.01 2.84 6.77
CA VAL A 92 14.63 1.76 7.55
C VAL A 92 13.56 0.94 8.25
N PHE A 93 12.59 1.59 8.90
CA PHE A 93 11.48 0.90 9.56
C PHE A 93 10.65 0.07 8.56
N ALA A 94 10.29 0.66 7.43
CA ALA A 94 9.54 -0.01 6.37
C ALA A 94 10.31 -1.25 5.89
N PHE A 95 11.60 -1.12 5.61
CA PHE A 95 12.44 -2.24 5.23
C PHE A 95 12.50 -3.31 6.31
N VAL A 96 12.71 -2.96 7.58
CA VAL A 96 12.72 -3.94 8.68
C VAL A 96 11.38 -4.69 8.81
N VAL A 97 10.26 -3.99 8.57
CA VAL A 97 8.91 -4.57 8.64
C VAL A 97 8.56 -5.41 7.42
N THR A 98 9.10 -5.09 6.23
CA THR A 98 8.81 -5.76 4.95
C THR A 98 9.85 -6.79 4.51
N HIS A 99 11.09 -6.74 5.00
CA HIS A 99 12.22 -7.59 4.58
C HIS A 99 12.14 -9.04 5.07
N LYS A 100 10.97 -9.50 5.50
CA LYS A 100 10.74 -10.93 5.52
C LYS A 100 10.12 -11.29 4.18
N ASP A 101 10.91 -11.92 3.32
CA ASP A 101 10.44 -12.62 2.12
C ASP A 101 9.64 -13.85 2.61
N THR A 102 8.48 -13.62 3.22
CA THR A 102 7.67 -14.61 3.96
C THR A 102 6.89 -15.55 3.04
N GLY A 103 7.10 -15.45 1.73
CA GLY A 103 6.47 -16.34 0.78
C GLY A 103 7.13 -17.72 0.83
N GLU A 104 6.44 -18.72 1.35
CA GLU A 104 6.84 -20.12 1.22
C GLU A 104 6.73 -20.54 -0.24
N ALA A 105 7.85 -20.93 -0.85
CA ALA A 105 7.85 -21.48 -2.19
C ALA A 105 7.16 -22.84 -2.16
N VAL A 106 6.11 -22.98 -2.97
CA VAL A 106 5.38 -24.24 -3.05
C VAL A 106 5.94 -25.06 -4.22
N SER A 107 6.35 -26.30 -3.94
CA SER A 107 6.97 -27.16 -4.97
C SER A 107 6.08 -27.30 -6.21
N GLY A 108 6.66 -27.01 -7.38
CA GLY A 108 5.98 -27.13 -8.68
C GLY A 108 4.99 -26.01 -9.02
N ARG A 109 5.05 -24.86 -8.33
CA ARG A 109 4.16 -23.71 -8.59
C ARG A 109 4.95 -22.42 -8.84
N GLY A 110 4.43 -21.53 -9.68
CA GLY A 110 4.98 -20.21 -10.01
C GLY A 110 4.74 -19.16 -8.91
N PHE A 111 3.76 -19.38 -8.03
CA PHE A 111 3.44 -18.47 -6.94
C PHE A 111 3.96 -18.96 -5.58
N LYS A 112 4.17 -18.01 -4.66
CA LYS A 112 4.48 -18.27 -3.24
C LYS A 112 3.20 -18.25 -2.40
N GLU A 113 3.19 -19.01 -1.30
CA GLU A 113 2.16 -18.88 -0.26
C GLU A 113 2.65 -17.95 0.84
N TYR A 114 1.81 -17.01 1.25
CA TYR A 114 2.10 -16.10 2.33
C TYR A 114 1.24 -16.51 3.52
N ARG A 115 1.80 -16.37 4.73
CA ARG A 115 1.03 -16.44 5.98
C ARG A 115 1.27 -15.18 6.80
N LEU A 116 0.22 -14.67 7.43
CA LEU A 116 0.31 -13.50 8.31
C LEU A 116 1.27 -13.75 9.49
N GLY A 117 1.32 -14.99 9.98
CA GLY A 117 2.21 -15.44 11.06
C GLY A 117 3.71 -15.26 10.79
N ASP A 118 4.12 -15.18 9.52
CA ASP A 118 5.53 -15.08 9.16
C ASP A 118 6.04 -13.64 9.18
N TYR A 119 5.15 -12.65 9.13
CA TYR A 119 5.50 -11.23 9.11
C TYR A 119 6.06 -10.72 10.45
N SER A 120 6.42 -9.44 10.51
CA SER A 120 6.84 -8.81 11.76
C SER A 120 5.67 -8.68 12.74
N THR A 121 5.94 -8.78 14.03
CA THR A 121 4.93 -8.64 15.10
C THR A 121 4.22 -7.28 15.08
N TRP A 122 4.86 -6.26 14.50
CA TRP A 122 4.23 -4.96 14.27
C TRP A 122 3.17 -5.03 13.16
N LEU A 123 3.46 -5.68 12.03
CA LEU A 123 2.52 -5.81 10.93
C LEU A 123 1.32 -6.67 11.34
N GLN A 124 1.57 -7.79 12.02
CA GLN A 124 0.54 -8.66 12.58
C GLN A 124 -0.46 -7.88 13.43
N ARG A 125 0.02 -7.14 14.45
CA ARG A 125 -0.88 -6.32 15.30
C ARG A 125 -1.66 -5.26 14.52
N ARG A 126 -1.13 -4.77 13.41
CA ARG A 126 -1.80 -3.76 12.59
C ARG A 126 -2.92 -4.36 11.74
N VAL A 127 -2.73 -5.60 11.29
CA VAL A 127 -3.68 -6.38 10.47
C VAL A 127 -4.68 -7.15 11.33
N GLU A 128 -4.30 -7.70 12.48
CA GLU A 128 -5.21 -8.38 13.41
C GLU A 128 -6.22 -7.43 14.07
N ASN A 129 -5.93 -6.12 14.09
CA ASN A 129 -6.85 -5.14 14.62
C ASN A 129 -8.06 -5.00 13.68
N ASP A 130 -9.21 -5.55 14.08
CA ASP A 130 -10.45 -5.60 13.28
C ASP A 130 -10.84 -4.27 12.64
N ARG A 131 -10.73 -3.15 13.36
CA ARG A 131 -11.08 -1.82 12.81
C ARG A 131 -10.18 -1.42 11.66
N ASN A 132 -8.90 -1.77 11.76
CA ASN A 132 -7.92 -1.47 10.75
C ASN A 132 -8.07 -2.41 9.55
N TRP A 133 -8.26 -3.70 9.81
CA TRP A 133 -8.47 -4.69 8.77
C TRP A 133 -9.75 -4.45 7.99
N ASN A 134 -10.86 -4.14 8.64
CA ASN A 134 -12.13 -3.87 7.95
C ASN A 134 -12.00 -2.73 6.93
N ARG A 135 -11.18 -1.71 7.22
CA ARG A 135 -10.88 -0.63 6.26
C ARG A 135 -10.00 -1.11 5.10
N ILE A 136 -8.98 -1.91 5.40
CA ILE A 136 -8.07 -2.47 4.40
C ILE A 136 -8.82 -3.47 3.49
N ARG A 137 -9.64 -4.34 4.06
CA ARG A 137 -10.52 -5.26 3.34
C ARG A 137 -11.47 -4.50 2.42
N GLY A 138 -12.15 -3.46 2.94
CA GLY A 138 -12.99 -2.60 2.11
C GLY A 138 -12.22 -2.01 0.93
N CYS A 139 -11.02 -1.48 1.17
CA CYS A 139 -10.11 -1.03 0.12
C CYS A 139 -9.81 -2.09 -0.95
N LEU A 140 -9.49 -3.32 -0.54
CA LEU A 140 -9.12 -4.38 -1.48
C LEU A 140 -10.31 -4.82 -2.34
N GLN A 141 -11.51 -4.81 -1.76
CA GLN A 141 -12.77 -5.12 -2.43
C GLN A 141 -13.15 -4.01 -3.42
N ASP A 142 -13.08 -2.75 -2.98
CA ASP A 142 -13.36 -1.58 -3.81
C ASP A 142 -12.37 -1.45 -4.99
N ALA A 143 -11.09 -1.73 -4.74
CA ALA A 143 -10.05 -1.77 -5.76
C ALA A 143 -10.15 -2.98 -6.69
N LYS A 144 -11.03 -3.95 -6.39
CA LYS A 144 -11.26 -5.16 -7.19
C LYS A 144 -9.97 -5.92 -7.50
N VAL A 145 -9.10 -6.06 -6.50
CA VAL A 145 -7.75 -6.65 -6.69
C VAL A 145 -7.83 -8.07 -7.25
N CYS A 146 -8.84 -8.84 -6.85
CA CYS A 146 -9.06 -10.21 -7.31
C CYS A 146 -9.76 -10.32 -8.66
N LYS A 147 -10.36 -9.24 -9.17
CA LYS A 147 -11.12 -9.27 -10.44
C LYS A 147 -10.23 -9.66 -11.62
N SER A 148 -8.99 -9.17 -11.63
CA SER A 148 -8.00 -9.52 -12.65
C SER A 148 -7.61 -11.00 -12.68
N LEU A 149 -7.89 -11.75 -11.60
CA LEU A 149 -7.69 -13.19 -11.50
C LEU A 149 -8.99 -13.95 -11.81
N GLU A 150 -10.12 -13.43 -11.35
CA GLU A 150 -11.48 -13.93 -11.65
C GLU A 150 -11.77 -13.94 -13.16
N ASP A 151 -11.42 -12.86 -13.86
CA ASP A 151 -11.64 -12.71 -15.30
C ASP A 151 -10.71 -13.61 -16.15
N ARG A 152 -9.68 -14.22 -15.54
CA ARG A 152 -8.80 -15.15 -16.26
C ARG A 152 -9.54 -16.45 -16.52
N ARG A 153 -9.37 -16.97 -17.73
CA ARG A 153 -9.83 -18.30 -18.13
C ARG A 153 -8.62 -19.18 -18.35
N GLU A 154 -8.01 -19.58 -17.23
CA GLU A 154 -6.80 -20.38 -17.21
C GLU A 154 -7.11 -21.80 -16.76
N THR A 155 -6.44 -22.78 -17.37
CA THR A 155 -6.45 -24.16 -16.88
C THR A 155 -5.68 -24.27 -15.56
N LEU A 156 -5.86 -25.37 -14.84
CA LEU A 156 -5.12 -25.63 -13.60
C LEU A 156 -3.61 -25.48 -13.78
N ASP A 157 -3.04 -26.06 -14.85
CA ASP A 157 -1.60 -25.99 -15.09
C ASP A 157 -1.12 -24.56 -15.35
N GLN A 158 -1.91 -23.77 -16.09
CA GLN A 158 -1.62 -22.36 -16.35
C GLN A 158 -1.66 -21.54 -15.07
N PHE A 159 -2.71 -21.74 -14.25
CA PHE A 159 -2.84 -21.08 -12.96
C PHE A 159 -1.68 -21.46 -12.02
N MET A 160 -1.32 -22.74 -11.95
CA MET A 160 -0.21 -23.21 -11.11
C MET A 160 1.14 -22.65 -11.53
N SER A 161 1.32 -22.34 -12.82
CA SER A 161 2.52 -21.67 -13.34
C SER A 161 2.48 -20.15 -13.26
N SER A 162 1.37 -19.55 -12.84
CA SER A 162 1.21 -18.10 -12.83
C SER A 162 1.90 -17.44 -11.65
N ASP A 163 2.53 -16.29 -11.93
CA ASP A 163 3.10 -15.42 -10.91
C ASP A 163 1.98 -14.56 -10.30
N LEU A 164 1.57 -14.92 -9.09
CA LEU A 164 0.58 -14.16 -8.32
C LEU A 164 1.30 -13.16 -7.40
N SER A 165 0.77 -11.94 -7.34
CA SER A 165 1.17 -10.97 -6.31
C SER A 165 0.84 -11.50 -4.90
N PRO A 166 1.53 -11.05 -3.83
CA PRO A 166 1.24 -11.49 -2.47
C PRO A 166 -0.24 -11.40 -2.09
N ILE A 167 -0.89 -10.28 -2.45
CA ILE A 167 -2.32 -10.06 -2.18
C ILE A 167 -3.20 -11.01 -2.99
N GLN A 168 -2.88 -11.26 -4.26
CA GLN A 168 -3.64 -12.23 -5.05
C GLN A 168 -3.51 -13.65 -4.50
N SER A 169 -2.30 -14.03 -4.10
CA SER A 169 -2.03 -15.35 -3.55
C SER A 169 -2.62 -15.56 -2.14
N GLY A 170 -2.69 -14.52 -1.31
CA GLY A 170 -3.23 -14.61 0.05
C GLY A 170 -4.74 -14.40 0.14
N CYS A 171 -5.30 -13.51 -0.68
CA CYS A 171 -6.73 -13.14 -0.58
C CYS A 171 -7.61 -13.75 -1.66
N CYS A 172 -7.10 -14.01 -2.87
CA CYS A 172 -7.92 -14.35 -4.04
C CYS A 172 -7.96 -15.86 -4.38
N LYS A 173 -7.27 -16.69 -3.60
CA LYS A 173 -7.33 -18.15 -3.71
C LYS A 173 -7.35 -18.78 -2.31
N PRO A 174 -7.87 -20.01 -2.14
CA PRO A 174 -7.74 -20.71 -0.89
C PRO A 174 -6.30 -21.17 -0.65
N PRO A 175 -5.93 -21.48 0.61
CA PRO A 175 -4.70 -22.19 0.93
C PRO A 175 -4.65 -23.54 0.22
N ILE A 176 -3.48 -23.91 -0.31
CA ILE A 176 -3.31 -25.21 -1.01
C ILE A 176 -3.53 -26.39 -0.06
N SER A 177 -3.20 -26.22 1.23
CA SER A 177 -3.42 -27.21 2.28
C SER A 177 -4.88 -27.65 2.38
N CYS A 178 -5.84 -26.80 2.00
CA CYS A 178 -7.27 -27.13 2.01
C CYS A 178 -7.66 -28.21 0.99
N GLY A 179 -6.87 -28.38 -0.07
CA GLY A 179 -7.10 -29.46 -1.05
C GLY A 179 -8.37 -29.33 -1.90
N PHE A 180 -8.89 -28.09 -2.05
CA PHE A 180 -10.00 -27.78 -2.96
C PHE A 180 -9.62 -28.05 -4.41
N THR A 181 -10.63 -28.31 -5.24
CA THR A 181 -10.49 -28.52 -6.68
C THR A 181 -10.66 -27.20 -7.42
N TYR A 182 -9.64 -26.77 -8.13
CA TYR A 182 -9.69 -25.56 -8.97
C TYR A 182 -10.76 -25.70 -10.05
N VAL A 183 -11.57 -24.64 -10.23
CA VAL A 183 -12.57 -24.56 -11.29
C VAL A 183 -12.16 -23.52 -12.31
N ASN A 184 -12.06 -22.25 -11.91
CA ASN A 184 -11.56 -21.16 -12.76
C ASN A 184 -11.27 -19.90 -11.94
N GLY A 185 -10.14 -19.23 -12.16
CA GLY A 185 -9.80 -17.95 -11.54
C GLY A 185 -9.82 -18.02 -10.01
N THR A 186 -10.80 -17.35 -9.39
CA THR A 186 -11.03 -17.33 -7.94
C THR A 186 -11.96 -18.45 -7.46
N GLN A 187 -12.50 -19.30 -8.35
CA GLN A 187 -13.47 -20.33 -8.00
C GLN A 187 -12.84 -21.70 -7.74
N TRP A 188 -13.18 -22.26 -6.58
CA TRP A 188 -12.69 -23.55 -6.09
C TRP A 188 -13.83 -24.39 -5.50
N SER A 189 -13.81 -25.71 -5.69
CA SER A 189 -14.91 -26.61 -5.34
C SER A 189 -14.49 -27.83 -4.54
N GLY A 190 -15.46 -28.47 -3.87
CA GLY A 190 -15.26 -29.67 -3.05
C GLY A 190 -15.13 -29.38 -1.56
N PRO A 191 -15.19 -30.41 -0.70
CA PRO A 191 -14.99 -30.23 0.74
C PRO A 191 -13.52 -29.94 1.04
N ALA A 192 -13.28 -29.11 2.06
CA ALA A 192 -11.95 -28.94 2.62
C ALA A 192 -11.44 -30.30 3.12
N LYS A 193 -10.23 -30.68 2.70
CA LYS A 193 -9.55 -31.92 3.10
C LYS A 193 -8.64 -31.73 4.31
N SER A 194 -8.57 -30.51 4.83
CA SER A 194 -7.74 -30.12 5.96
C SER A 194 -8.59 -29.49 7.05
N THR A 195 -8.11 -29.59 8.29
CA THR A 195 -8.68 -28.95 9.49
C THR A 195 -8.11 -27.55 9.74
N GLU A 196 -7.30 -27.01 8.83
CA GLU A 196 -6.77 -25.65 8.91
C GLU A 196 -7.94 -24.63 9.01
N PRO A 197 -7.90 -23.67 9.97
CA PRO A 197 -8.98 -22.71 10.18
C PRO A 197 -9.35 -21.90 8.93
N ASP A 198 -8.34 -21.53 8.14
CA ASP A 198 -8.52 -20.74 6.91
C ASP A 198 -9.35 -21.47 5.85
N CYS A 199 -9.39 -22.81 5.87
CA CYS A 199 -10.22 -23.59 4.94
C CYS A 199 -11.72 -23.41 5.20
N GLY A 200 -12.10 -23.09 6.45
CA GLY A 200 -13.47 -22.73 6.79
C GLY A 200 -13.79 -21.25 6.56
N ALA A 201 -12.78 -20.39 6.49
CA ALA A 201 -12.93 -18.96 6.24
C ALA A 201 -13.03 -18.62 4.74
N TRP A 202 -12.54 -19.49 3.86
CA TRP A 202 -12.62 -19.33 2.42
C TRP A 202 -14.07 -19.34 1.89
N SER A 203 -14.39 -18.42 0.97
CA SER A 203 -15.64 -18.42 0.18
C SER A 203 -15.36 -18.10 -1.29
N ASN A 204 -16.20 -18.61 -2.20
CA ASN A 204 -16.17 -18.20 -3.62
C ASN A 204 -16.91 -16.89 -3.89
N ASP A 205 -17.50 -16.26 -2.87
CA ASP A 205 -18.13 -14.95 -3.03
C ASP A 205 -17.05 -13.88 -3.20
N ASP A 206 -17.15 -13.05 -4.25
CA ASP A 206 -16.15 -12.01 -4.56
C ASP A 206 -15.97 -10.98 -3.43
N GLY A 207 -17.02 -10.80 -2.61
CA GLY A 207 -17.01 -9.94 -1.41
C GLY A 207 -16.49 -10.62 -0.14
N ALA A 208 -16.13 -11.90 -0.17
CA ALA A 208 -15.64 -12.64 0.99
C ALA A 208 -14.26 -13.25 0.76
N LEU A 209 -14.09 -14.04 -0.32
CA LEU A 209 -12.83 -14.70 -0.69
C LEU A 209 -12.05 -15.20 0.53
N CYS A 210 -10.72 -15.04 0.56
CA CYS A 210 -9.90 -15.29 1.75
C CYS A 210 -9.63 -13.99 2.55
N TYR A 211 -10.50 -12.97 2.48
CA TYR A 211 -10.27 -11.73 3.23
C TYR A 211 -10.42 -11.91 4.76
N GLY A 212 -10.90 -13.06 5.24
CA GLY A 212 -10.95 -13.42 6.66
C GLY A 212 -9.89 -14.43 7.08
N CYS A 213 -9.03 -14.87 6.16
CA CYS A 213 -7.99 -15.86 6.43
C CYS A 213 -6.78 -15.21 7.12
N GLN A 214 -5.97 -16.03 7.79
CA GLN A 214 -4.66 -15.66 8.34
C GLN A 214 -3.51 -15.92 7.36
N SER A 215 -3.85 -16.18 6.10
CA SER A 215 -2.94 -16.37 4.96
C SER A 215 -2.45 -15.03 4.41
#